data_AF-A0A1I2BKV1-F1
#
_entry.id   AF-A0A1I2BKV1-F1
#
_cell.length_a   1.000
_cell.length_b   1.000
_cell.length_c   1.000
_cell.angle_alpha   90.00
_cell.angle_beta   90.00
_cell.angle_gamma   90.00
#
_symmetry.space_group_name_H-M   'P 1'
#
loop_
_entity.id
_entity.type
_entity.pdbx_description
1 polymer ?
#
loop_
_entity_poly.entity_id
_entity_poly.type
_entity_poly.pdbx_seq_one_letter_code
_entity_poly.pdbx_strand_id
1 'polypeptide(L)'
;MLWHSARGINLIIGMKKIFLTVLILACNIVFSQTTLPVTYSKIKFVYEQKSNFFIEDDKVYADTLLLKAEYPKLKFSKVISPSDSTKIIGFLEIKSFNNEDKKILQSNLYHTTHTIEGTYDLKKNKTKLFFTRGNKALNETFKKYFGGNYNAFIFNVVVNYNEKKIHTNYPKTNYTKSFDSQLKKINFTSDDKSIGTYTFQTNKDFQTNLVTLDKKYNNKITPDIIFSNNDFGVIKIASLFDTITLISVIYE
;
A
#
# COMPACT_ATOMS: atom_id res chain seq x y z
N MET A 1 23.75 -72.69 2.30
CA MET A 1 24.41 -71.69 1.44
C MET A 1 23.34 -71.12 0.52
N LEU A 2 22.87 -69.90 0.79
CA LEU A 2 22.14 -68.97 -0.11
C LEU A 2 21.50 -67.88 0.77
N TRP A 3 22.23 -66.81 1.01
CA TRP A 3 21.73 -65.63 1.71
C TRP A 3 22.26 -64.38 1.02
N HIS A 4 21.80 -64.10 -0.20
CA HIS A 4 21.98 -62.79 -0.83
C HIS A 4 20.98 -62.62 -1.98
N SER A 5 19.89 -61.87 -1.76
CA SER A 5 19.24 -61.02 -2.79
C SER A 5 17.96 -60.38 -2.24
N ALA A 6 18.08 -59.45 -1.29
CA ALA A 6 16.93 -58.62 -0.87
C ALA A 6 17.28 -57.12 -0.72
N ARG A 7 18.58 -56.77 -0.71
CA ARG A 7 19.02 -55.38 -0.53
C ARG A 7 18.92 -54.52 -1.81
N GLY A 8 18.99 -55.12 -3.01
CA GLY A 8 18.95 -54.37 -4.27
C GLY A 8 17.58 -53.80 -4.63
N ILE A 9 16.49 -54.50 -4.29
CA ILE A 9 15.12 -54.12 -4.70
C ILE A 9 14.61 -52.91 -3.90
N ASN A 10 14.93 -52.84 -2.60
CA ASN A 10 14.50 -51.73 -1.74
C ASN A 10 15.18 -50.39 -2.10
N LEU A 11 16.40 -50.42 -2.63
CA LEU A 11 17.13 -49.21 -3.01
C LEU A 11 16.53 -48.55 -4.28
N ILE A 12 16.12 -49.38 -5.25
CA ILE A 12 15.49 -48.92 -6.50
C ILE A 12 14.09 -48.34 -6.24
N ILE A 13 13.32 -48.93 -5.32
CA ILE A 13 11.99 -48.42 -4.93
C ILE A 13 12.12 -47.10 -4.15
N GLY A 14 13.14 -46.97 -3.29
CA GLY A 14 13.43 -45.73 -2.56
C GLY A 14 13.78 -44.56 -3.49
N MET A 15 14.65 -44.78 -4.47
CA MET A 15 15.07 -43.74 -5.42
C MET A 15 13.90 -43.27 -6.33
N LYS A 16 13.01 -44.18 -6.76
CA LYS A 16 11.81 -43.81 -7.54
C LYS A 16 10.83 -42.93 -6.74
N LYS A 17 10.66 -43.20 -5.44
CA LYS A 17 9.80 -42.39 -4.56
C LYS A 17 10.37 -40.99 -4.34
N ILE A 18 11.68 -40.87 -4.18
CA ILE A 18 12.36 -39.57 -4.03
C ILE A 18 12.22 -38.75 -5.31
N PHE A 19 12.43 -39.37 -6.49
CA PHE A 19 12.32 -38.68 -7.77
C PHE A 19 10.89 -38.16 -8.04
N LEU A 20 9.86 -38.95 -7.72
CA LEU A 20 8.46 -38.53 -7.85
C LEU A 20 8.12 -37.36 -6.91
N THR A 21 8.68 -37.35 -5.69
CA THR A 21 8.45 -36.29 -4.71
C THR A 21 9.12 -34.98 -5.14
N VAL A 22 10.33 -35.05 -5.70
CA VAL A 22 11.03 -33.88 -6.27
C VAL A 22 10.31 -33.33 -7.50
N LEU A 23 9.73 -34.19 -8.35
CA LEU A 23 8.96 -33.78 -9.51
C LEU A 23 7.66 -33.02 -9.12
N ILE A 24 6.95 -33.52 -8.09
CA ILE A 24 5.74 -32.85 -7.57
C ILE A 24 6.10 -31.52 -6.88
N LEU A 25 7.25 -31.44 -6.19
CA LEU A 25 7.74 -30.17 -5.64
C LEU A 25 8.12 -29.17 -6.74
N ALA A 26 8.79 -29.63 -7.80
CA ALA A 26 9.17 -28.78 -8.92
C ALA A 26 7.94 -28.25 -9.68
N CYS A 27 6.89 -29.05 -9.84
CA CYS A 27 5.64 -28.59 -10.44
C CYS A 27 4.96 -27.48 -9.64
N ASN A 28 5.04 -27.49 -8.30
CA ASN A 28 4.44 -26.43 -7.47
C ASN A 28 5.22 -25.10 -7.55
N ILE A 29 6.52 -25.11 -7.86
CA ILE A 29 7.33 -23.89 -7.94
C ILE A 29 7.09 -23.15 -9.27
N VAL A 30 6.72 -23.85 -10.34
CA VAL A 30 6.53 -23.24 -11.67
C VAL A 30 5.18 -22.53 -11.83
N PHE A 31 4.20 -22.78 -10.96
CA PHE A 31 2.86 -22.15 -11.03
C PHE A 31 2.71 -20.83 -10.25
N SER A 32 3.77 -20.27 -9.69
CA SER A 32 3.71 -18.97 -8.99
C SER A 32 3.98 -17.75 -9.90
N GLN A 33 3.79 -17.87 -11.21
CA GLN A 33 3.66 -16.69 -12.07
C GLN A 33 2.18 -16.36 -12.21
N THR A 34 1.70 -15.39 -11.42
CA THR A 34 0.37 -14.81 -11.55
C THR A 34 0.32 -13.99 -12.85
N THR A 35 0.23 -14.67 -13.99
CA THR A 35 -0.09 -14.03 -15.26
C THR A 35 -1.53 -13.51 -15.17
N LEU A 36 -1.79 -12.34 -15.77
CA LEU A 36 -3.14 -11.80 -15.91
C LEU A 36 -4.03 -12.89 -16.53
N PRO A 37 -5.11 -13.33 -15.86
CA PRO A 37 -5.98 -14.34 -16.41
C PRO A 37 -6.61 -13.83 -17.71
N VAL A 38 -6.74 -14.73 -18.69
CA VAL A 38 -7.28 -14.40 -20.01
C VAL A 38 -8.72 -13.89 -19.92
N THR A 39 -9.47 -14.34 -18.92
CA THR A 39 -10.87 -13.97 -18.69
C THR A 39 -11.13 -13.71 -17.21
N TYR A 40 -11.77 -12.58 -16.91
CA TYR A 40 -12.32 -12.26 -15.59
C TYR A 40 -13.49 -11.29 -15.76
N SER A 41 -14.43 -11.33 -14.83
CA SER A 41 -15.56 -10.41 -14.72
C SER A 41 -15.26 -9.26 -13.76
N LYS A 42 -14.46 -9.52 -12.72
CA LYS A 42 -14.09 -8.56 -11.68
C LYS A 42 -12.63 -8.71 -11.26
N ILE A 43 -12.09 -7.62 -10.75
CA ILE A 43 -10.81 -7.60 -10.05
C ILE A 43 -11.08 -7.05 -8.66
N LYS A 44 -10.78 -7.84 -7.62
CA LYS A 44 -10.74 -7.37 -6.23
C LYS A 44 -9.31 -7.09 -5.84
N PHE A 45 -9.07 -6.01 -5.12
CA PHE A 45 -7.73 -5.65 -4.68
C PHE A 45 -7.79 -4.92 -3.34
N VAL A 46 -6.71 -4.98 -2.56
CA VAL A 46 -6.61 -4.32 -1.27
C VAL A 46 -5.32 -3.53 -1.20
N TYR A 47 -5.41 -2.26 -0.83
CA TYR A 47 -4.28 -1.45 -0.43
C TYR A 47 -4.27 -1.20 1.07
N GLU A 48 -3.07 -1.03 1.61
CA GLU A 48 -2.83 -0.50 2.95
C GLU A 48 -2.11 0.85 2.81
N GLN A 49 -2.70 1.89 3.39
CA GLN A 49 -2.10 3.22 3.54
C GLN A 49 -1.61 3.38 4.97
N LYS A 50 -0.35 3.74 5.14
CA LYS A 50 0.28 4.00 6.44
C LYS A 50 0.86 5.39 6.49
N SER A 51 0.75 6.02 7.66
CA SER A 51 1.50 7.23 7.97
C SER A 51 3.00 6.98 7.87
N ASN A 52 3.75 7.96 7.38
CA ASN A 52 5.20 7.97 7.46
C ASN A 52 5.70 8.44 8.84
N PHE A 53 4.81 8.83 9.75
CA PHE A 53 5.10 8.88 11.18
C PHE A 53 4.95 7.50 11.81
N PHE A 54 5.88 7.14 12.68
CA PHE A 54 5.70 6.02 13.60
C PHE A 54 6.16 6.39 15.01
N ILE A 55 5.61 5.69 16.00
CA ILE A 55 5.88 5.93 17.40
C ILE A 55 6.48 4.66 18.01
N GLU A 56 7.63 4.79 18.62
CA GLU A 56 8.35 3.72 19.31
C GLU A 56 9.11 4.32 20.49
N ASP A 57 9.14 3.64 21.64
CA ASP A 57 9.85 4.09 22.85
C ASP A 57 9.65 5.57 23.21
N ASP A 58 8.39 6.01 23.11
CA ASP A 58 7.93 7.38 23.41
C ASP A 58 8.60 8.47 22.56
N LYS A 59 9.06 8.08 21.37
CA LYS A 59 9.62 8.95 20.34
C LYS A 59 8.79 8.85 19.06
N VAL A 60 8.62 9.99 18.42
CA VAL A 60 7.99 10.14 17.11
C VAL A 60 9.10 10.16 16.07
N TYR A 61 9.07 9.22 15.16
CA TYR A 61 10.04 9.05 14.10
C TYR A 61 9.42 9.39 12.74
N ALA A 62 10.19 10.04 11.88
CA ALA A 62 9.81 10.37 10.51
C ALA A 62 11.00 10.86 9.69
N ASP A 63 10.81 11.01 8.38
CA ASP A 63 11.75 11.75 7.53
C ASP A 63 11.99 13.17 8.09
N THR A 64 13.23 13.64 8.01
CA THR A 64 13.58 14.96 8.55
C THR A 64 12.84 16.11 7.87
N LEU A 65 12.47 15.97 6.59
CA LEU A 65 11.65 16.92 5.86
C LEU A 65 10.23 16.95 6.41
N LEU A 66 9.65 15.78 6.69
CA LEU A 66 8.32 15.66 7.28
C LEU A 66 8.28 16.31 8.68
N LEU A 67 9.29 16.05 9.50
CA LEU A 67 9.41 16.67 10.83
C LEU A 67 9.54 18.20 10.76
N LYS A 68 10.30 18.73 9.79
CA LYS A 68 10.42 20.18 9.59
C LYS A 68 9.11 20.80 9.12
N ALA A 69 8.35 20.10 8.28
CA ALA A 69 7.08 20.58 7.76
C ALA A 69 6.02 20.66 8.86
N GLU A 70 5.85 19.60 9.65
CA GLU A 70 4.80 19.52 10.67
C GLU A 70 5.19 20.15 12.01
N TYR A 71 6.47 20.15 12.37
CA TYR A 71 6.99 20.66 13.65
C TYR A 71 8.15 21.64 13.47
N PRO A 72 7.98 22.75 12.74
CA PRO A 72 9.08 23.68 12.40
C PRO A 72 9.78 24.31 13.61
N LYS A 73 9.12 24.33 14.77
CA LYS A 73 9.64 24.89 16.02
C LYS A 73 10.35 23.87 16.91
N LEU A 74 10.16 22.57 16.67
CA LEU A 74 10.78 21.51 17.47
C LEU A 74 12.12 21.11 16.85
N LYS A 75 13.14 20.97 17.70
CA LYS A 75 14.43 20.42 17.28
C LYS A 75 14.36 18.90 17.37
N PHE A 76 14.64 18.21 16.27
CA PHE A 76 14.74 16.76 16.21
C PHE A 76 16.20 16.30 16.19
N SER A 77 16.45 15.11 16.70
CA SER A 77 17.72 14.42 16.57
C SER A 77 17.68 13.46 15.38
N LYS A 78 18.83 13.21 14.75
CA LYS A 78 18.93 12.25 13.64
C LYS A 78 19.39 10.89 14.16
N VAL A 79 18.88 9.83 13.56
CA VAL A 79 19.23 8.45 13.89
C VAL A 79 19.10 7.58 12.65
N ILE A 80 19.82 6.46 12.61
CA ILE A 80 19.60 5.41 11.61
C ILE A 80 18.21 4.82 11.85
N SER A 81 17.43 4.63 10.79
CA SER A 81 16.08 4.07 10.91
C SER A 81 16.14 2.67 11.52
N PRO A 82 15.32 2.38 12.56
CA PRO A 82 15.27 1.04 13.16
C PRO A 82 14.75 -0.02 12.19
N SER A 83 13.98 0.40 11.17
CA SER A 83 13.43 -0.49 10.14
C SER A 83 14.27 -0.58 8.86
N ASP A 84 15.26 0.31 8.69
CA ASP A 84 16.08 0.39 7.48
C ASP A 84 17.44 1.02 7.78
N SER A 85 18.47 0.19 7.92
CA SER A 85 19.82 0.64 8.29
C SER A 85 20.48 1.57 7.27
N THR A 86 19.89 1.71 6.07
CA THR A 86 20.40 2.60 5.02
C THR A 86 19.84 4.02 5.10
N LYS A 87 18.80 4.24 5.91
CA LYS A 87 18.11 5.53 6.02
C LYS A 87 18.45 6.25 7.31
N ILE A 88 18.66 7.56 7.20
CA ILE A 88 18.73 8.47 8.34
C ILE A 88 17.36 9.16 8.47
N ILE A 89 16.74 9.02 9.62
CA ILE A 89 15.47 9.65 9.98
C ILE A 89 15.67 10.60 11.17
N GLY A 90 14.67 11.44 11.42
CA GLY A 90 14.64 12.25 12.64
C GLY A 90 13.77 11.59 13.72
N PHE A 91 14.01 11.96 14.98
CA PHE A 91 13.10 11.66 16.08
C PHE A 91 12.86 12.89 16.97
N LEU A 92 11.66 12.94 17.55
CA LEU A 92 11.25 13.88 18.59
C LEU A 92 10.71 13.09 19.77
N GLU A 93 11.02 13.49 21.00
CA GLU A 93 10.45 12.84 22.18
C GLU A 93 9.03 13.34 22.43
N ILE A 94 8.06 12.45 22.68
CA ILE A 94 6.65 12.84 22.90
C ILE A 94 6.51 13.81 24.08
N LYS A 95 7.40 13.71 25.07
CA LYS A 95 7.41 14.62 26.22
C LYS A 95 7.70 16.08 25.85
N SER A 96 8.31 16.34 24.68
CA SER A 96 8.55 17.70 24.18
C SER A 96 7.34 18.29 23.47
N PHE A 97 6.28 17.51 23.23
CA PHE A 97 5.10 17.95 22.49
C PHE A 97 4.17 18.72 23.41
N ASN A 98 3.79 19.92 22.98
CA ASN A 98 2.64 20.61 23.56
C ASN A 98 1.32 19.98 23.05
N ASN A 99 0.18 20.49 23.52
CA ASN A 99 -1.13 19.96 23.12
C ASN A 99 -1.42 20.12 21.61
N GLU A 100 -0.91 21.18 20.98
CA GLU A 100 -1.08 21.40 19.54
C GLU A 100 -0.24 20.42 18.74
N ASP A 101 1.02 20.19 19.12
CA ASP A 101 1.88 19.20 18.47
C ASP A 101 1.26 17.80 18.56
N LYS A 102 0.66 17.45 19.70
CA LYS A 102 -0.06 16.16 19.87
C LYS A 102 -1.28 16.07 18.95
N LYS A 103 -2.05 17.15 18.81
CA LYS A 103 -3.19 17.19 17.87
C LYS A 103 -2.75 17.04 16.42
N ILE A 104 -1.64 17.66 16.04
CA ILE A 104 -1.04 17.52 14.70
C ILE A 104 -0.66 16.07 14.45
N LEU A 105 0.06 15.43 15.39
CA LEU A 105 0.43 14.02 15.28
C LEU A 105 -0.79 13.12 15.17
N GLN A 106 -1.76 13.31 16.07
CA GLN A 106 -3.01 12.55 16.09
C GLN A 106 -3.77 12.69 14.77
N SER A 107 -3.89 13.91 14.25
CA SER A 107 -4.54 14.22 12.98
C SER A 107 -3.85 13.52 11.81
N ASN A 108 -2.52 13.62 11.72
CA ASN A 108 -1.74 12.96 10.68
C ASN A 108 -1.94 11.45 10.70
N LEU A 109 -1.72 10.81 11.85
CA LEU A 109 -1.89 9.36 12.01
C LEU A 109 -3.30 8.91 11.64
N TYR A 110 -4.33 9.68 12.03
CA TYR A 110 -5.73 9.38 11.74
C TYR A 110 -6.09 9.51 10.25
N HIS A 111 -5.60 10.55 9.59
CA HIS A 111 -5.94 10.86 8.20
C HIS A 111 -5.06 10.18 7.16
N THR A 112 -3.97 9.53 7.58
CA THR A 112 -3.02 8.84 6.68
C THR A 112 -2.92 7.34 6.93
N THR A 113 -3.86 6.76 7.67
CA THR A 113 -3.90 5.32 7.93
C THR A 113 -5.23 4.73 7.50
N HIS A 114 -5.23 3.99 6.38
CA HIS A 114 -6.44 3.40 5.81
C HIS A 114 -6.19 1.97 5.32
N THR A 115 -7.23 1.16 5.37
CA THR A 115 -7.37 0.02 4.44
C THR A 115 -8.27 0.46 3.29
N ILE A 116 -7.89 0.15 2.05
CA ILE A 116 -8.64 0.50 0.85
C ILE A 116 -8.98 -0.78 0.10
N GLU A 117 -10.25 -1.15 0.11
CA GLU A 117 -10.76 -2.32 -0.60
C GLU A 117 -11.35 -1.89 -1.95
N GLY A 118 -10.75 -2.36 -3.03
CA GLY A 118 -11.16 -2.05 -4.39
C GLY A 118 -11.85 -3.21 -5.09
N THR A 119 -12.84 -2.88 -5.92
CA THR A 119 -13.43 -3.81 -6.88
C THR A 119 -13.62 -3.11 -8.21
N TYR A 120 -12.92 -3.58 -9.24
CA TYR A 120 -13.18 -3.23 -10.63
C TYR A 120 -14.16 -4.23 -11.25
N ASP A 121 -15.23 -3.73 -11.85
CA ASP A 121 -16.23 -4.51 -12.59
C ASP A 121 -16.05 -4.23 -14.09
N LEU A 122 -15.64 -5.27 -14.84
CA LEU A 122 -15.30 -5.14 -16.27
C LEU A 122 -16.52 -4.76 -17.10
N LYS A 123 -17.68 -5.36 -16.83
CA LYS A 123 -18.92 -5.12 -17.59
C LYS A 123 -19.42 -3.70 -17.40
N LYS A 124 -19.34 -3.19 -16.17
CA LYS A 124 -19.77 -1.82 -15.85
C LYS A 124 -18.71 -0.78 -16.19
N ASN A 125 -17.45 -1.22 -16.34
CA ASN A 125 -16.28 -0.36 -16.44
C ASN A 125 -16.23 0.66 -15.30
N LYS A 126 -16.31 0.17 -14.05
CA LYS A 126 -16.29 0.98 -12.83
C LYS A 126 -15.41 0.35 -11.77
N THR A 127 -14.67 1.18 -11.04
CA THR A 127 -13.98 0.78 -9.80
C THR A 127 -14.71 1.36 -8.61
N LYS A 128 -15.01 0.52 -7.62
CA LYS A 128 -15.51 0.95 -6.31
C LYS A 128 -14.42 0.71 -5.27
N LEU A 129 -14.05 1.75 -4.54
CA LEU A 129 -13.06 1.73 -3.47
C LEU A 129 -13.78 2.01 -2.15
N PHE A 130 -13.58 1.17 -1.14
CA PHE A 130 -14.04 1.39 0.21
C PHE A 130 -12.85 1.70 1.11
N PHE A 131 -12.92 2.85 1.77
CA PHE A 131 -11.90 3.31 2.68
C PHE A 131 -12.36 3.08 4.11
N THR A 132 -11.56 2.35 4.88
CA THR A 132 -11.73 2.18 6.31
C THR A 132 -10.56 2.82 7.03
N ARG A 133 -10.83 3.88 7.80
CA ARG A 133 -9.79 4.54 8.61
C ARG A 133 -9.38 3.67 9.78
N GLY A 134 -8.07 3.66 10.01
CA GLY A 134 -7.44 3.02 11.16
C GLY A 134 -7.32 1.50 11.05
N ASN A 135 -6.59 0.96 12.01
CA ASN A 135 -6.40 -0.47 12.23
C ASN A 135 -6.21 -0.73 13.73
N LYS A 136 -6.02 -1.99 14.12
CA LYS A 136 -5.84 -2.36 15.52
C LYS A 136 -4.62 -1.67 16.15
N ALA A 137 -3.49 -1.64 15.44
CA ALA A 137 -2.25 -1.01 15.92
C ALA A 137 -2.42 0.49 16.16
N LEU A 138 -3.12 1.20 15.26
CA LEU A 138 -3.41 2.63 15.44
C LEU A 138 -4.24 2.89 16.69
N ASN A 139 -5.20 2.01 17.01
CA ASN A 139 -6.00 2.15 18.24
C ASN A 139 -5.15 2.02 19.49
N GLU A 140 -4.20 1.08 19.49
CA GLU A 140 -3.27 0.87 20.60
C GLU A 140 -2.37 2.10 20.79
N THR A 141 -1.85 2.66 19.70
CA THR A 141 -1.13 3.95 19.69
C THR A 141 -1.99 5.08 20.27
N PHE A 142 -3.26 5.18 19.87
CA PHE A 142 -4.16 6.24 20.34
C PHE A 142 -4.45 6.14 21.84
N LYS A 143 -4.69 4.93 22.33
CA LYS A 143 -4.89 4.69 23.76
C LYS A 143 -3.64 5.05 24.55
N LYS A 144 -2.47 4.62 24.09
CA LYS A 144 -1.19 4.82 24.79
C LYS A 144 -0.79 6.31 24.85
N TYR A 145 -0.93 7.04 23.74
CA TYR A 145 -0.33 8.37 23.61
C TYR A 145 -1.32 9.54 23.64
N PHE A 146 -2.59 9.30 23.33
CA PHE A 146 -3.62 10.35 23.25
C PHE A 146 -4.80 10.11 24.21
N GLY A 147 -4.78 9.03 24.99
CA GLY A 147 -5.78 8.77 26.04
C GLY A 147 -7.19 8.48 25.51
N GLY A 148 -7.32 8.05 24.26
CA GLY A 148 -8.62 7.81 23.63
C GLY A 148 -8.60 6.70 22.58
N ASN A 149 -9.78 6.32 22.09
CA ASN A 149 -9.91 5.46 20.92
C ASN A 149 -9.95 6.32 19.65
N TYR A 150 -9.51 5.77 18.53
CA TYR A 150 -9.80 6.40 17.24
C TYR A 150 -11.26 6.10 16.85
N ASN A 151 -11.92 7.06 16.20
CA ASN A 151 -13.28 6.85 15.68
C ASN A 151 -13.21 6.16 14.33
N ALA A 152 -13.84 5.00 14.19
CA ALA A 152 -13.94 4.35 12.89
C ALA A 152 -14.69 5.26 11.90
N PHE A 153 -14.13 5.41 10.70
CA PHE A 153 -14.73 6.20 9.64
C PHE A 153 -14.61 5.44 8.34
N ILE A 154 -15.76 5.29 7.66
CA ILE A 154 -15.86 4.55 6.41
C ILE A 154 -16.50 5.44 5.36
N PHE A 155 -15.93 5.44 4.17
CA PHE A 155 -16.49 6.12 3.00
C PHE A 155 -16.13 5.33 1.74
N ASN A 156 -16.75 5.66 0.62
CA ASN A 156 -16.42 5.01 -0.65
C ASN A 156 -16.20 6.01 -1.77
N VAL A 157 -15.36 5.60 -2.72
CA VAL A 157 -15.08 6.32 -3.96
C VAL A 157 -15.49 5.42 -5.12
N VAL A 158 -16.25 5.94 -6.08
CA VAL A 158 -16.65 5.24 -7.30
C VAL A 158 -16.04 5.95 -8.49
N VAL A 159 -15.14 5.27 -9.19
CA VAL A 159 -14.53 5.73 -10.44
C VAL A 159 -15.31 5.13 -11.60
N ASN A 160 -15.99 5.97 -12.36
CA ASN A 160 -16.76 5.58 -13.53
C ASN A 160 -15.99 5.95 -14.81
N TYR A 161 -15.40 4.97 -15.48
CA TYR A 161 -14.53 5.22 -16.63
C TYR A 161 -15.32 5.56 -17.89
N ASN A 162 -16.56 5.07 -18.02
CA ASN A 162 -17.44 5.41 -19.14
C ASN A 162 -17.89 6.87 -19.06
N GLU A 163 -18.29 7.33 -17.88
CA GLU A 163 -18.73 8.72 -17.65
C GLU A 163 -17.58 9.69 -17.38
N LYS A 164 -16.35 9.19 -17.19
CA LYS A 164 -15.18 9.96 -16.77
C LYS A 164 -15.42 10.80 -15.51
N LYS A 165 -16.07 10.18 -14.51
CA LYS A 165 -16.46 10.81 -13.23
C LYS A 165 -15.93 10.03 -12.03
N ILE A 166 -15.61 10.76 -10.97
CA ILE A 166 -15.27 10.24 -9.65
C ILE A 166 -16.33 10.71 -8.67
N HIS A 167 -16.99 9.78 -8.00
CA HIS A 167 -17.97 10.06 -6.96
C HIS A 167 -17.39 9.67 -5.61
N THR A 168 -17.23 10.63 -4.70
CA THR A 168 -16.82 10.40 -3.32
C THR A 168 -18.05 10.50 -2.42
N ASN A 169 -18.40 9.40 -1.76
CA ASN A 169 -19.58 9.31 -0.91
C ASN A 169 -19.16 9.18 0.55
N TYR A 170 -19.30 10.27 1.29
CA TYR A 170 -19.14 10.30 2.74
C TYR A 170 -20.48 10.05 3.43
N PRO A 171 -20.50 9.64 4.71
CA PRO A 171 -21.75 9.37 5.43
C PRO A 171 -22.79 10.50 5.43
N LYS A 172 -22.38 11.76 5.24
CA LYS A 172 -23.26 12.94 5.32
C LYS A 172 -23.20 13.86 4.09
N THR A 173 -22.32 13.59 3.13
CA THR A 173 -22.09 14.48 1.98
C THR A 173 -21.49 13.71 0.83
N ASN A 174 -21.81 14.11 -0.40
CA ASN A 174 -21.32 13.48 -1.61
C ASN A 174 -20.72 14.53 -2.54
N TYR A 175 -19.62 14.18 -3.18
CA TYR A 175 -18.93 15.05 -4.15
C TYR A 175 -18.74 14.30 -5.46
N THR A 176 -18.86 15.02 -6.58
CA THR A 176 -18.56 14.48 -7.91
C THR A 176 -17.53 15.35 -8.59
N LYS A 177 -16.52 14.73 -9.17
CA LYS A 177 -15.47 15.42 -9.95
C LYS A 177 -15.30 14.76 -11.31
N SER A 178 -14.94 15.55 -12.33
CA SER A 178 -14.57 15.02 -13.65
C SER A 178 -13.12 14.55 -13.66
N PHE A 179 -12.79 13.63 -14.57
CA PHE A 179 -11.41 13.19 -14.78
C PHE A 179 -10.51 14.36 -15.15
N ASP A 180 -10.93 15.26 -16.03
CA ASP A 180 -10.12 16.41 -16.48
C ASP A 180 -9.63 17.27 -15.31
N SER A 181 -10.40 17.36 -14.23
CA SER A 181 -10.02 18.09 -13.02
C SER A 181 -9.10 17.32 -12.07
N GLN A 182 -9.01 15.99 -12.19
CA GLN A 182 -8.32 15.11 -11.23
C GLN A 182 -7.15 14.34 -11.83
N LEU A 183 -7.04 14.27 -13.17
CA LEU A 183 -6.01 13.51 -13.86
C LEU A 183 -4.61 13.97 -13.44
N LYS A 184 -3.80 12.99 -13.05
CA LYS A 184 -2.36 13.16 -12.80
C LYS A 184 -1.57 12.57 -13.95
N LYS A 185 -0.40 13.13 -14.21
CA LYS A 185 0.54 12.58 -15.19
C LYS A 185 1.75 12.04 -14.45
N ILE A 186 2.14 10.82 -14.79
CA ILE A 186 3.36 10.21 -14.28
C ILE A 186 4.53 10.65 -15.17
N ASN A 187 5.57 11.17 -14.55
CA ASN A 187 6.89 11.38 -15.14
C ASN A 187 7.72 10.14 -14.85
N PHE A 188 7.79 9.23 -15.83
CA PHE A 188 8.52 7.97 -15.68
C PHE A 188 10.03 8.22 -15.62
N THR A 189 10.70 7.51 -14.72
CA THR A 189 12.15 7.55 -14.55
C THR A 189 12.83 6.27 -15.03
N SER A 190 12.05 5.23 -15.34
CA SER A 190 12.53 3.97 -15.88
C SER A 190 11.96 3.72 -17.28
N ASP A 191 12.78 3.11 -18.15
CA ASP A 191 12.40 2.82 -19.55
C ASP A 191 11.23 1.85 -19.64
N ASP A 192 11.14 0.91 -18.70
CA ASP A 192 10.06 -0.06 -18.59
C ASP A 192 8.77 0.53 -18.00
N LYS A 193 8.76 1.84 -17.66
CA LYS A 193 7.64 2.56 -17.06
C LYS A 193 7.11 1.94 -15.75
N SER A 194 7.93 1.18 -15.03
CA SER A 194 7.57 0.62 -13.72
C SER A 194 7.70 1.63 -12.58
N ILE A 195 8.50 2.69 -12.75
CA ILE A 195 8.75 3.70 -11.73
C ILE A 195 8.62 5.10 -12.32
N GLY A 196 7.97 6.00 -11.58
CA GLY A 196 7.91 7.41 -11.92
C GLY A 196 7.49 8.27 -10.76
N THR A 197 7.25 9.54 -11.05
CA THR A 197 6.78 10.52 -10.06
C THR A 197 5.58 11.29 -10.60
N TYR A 198 4.73 11.78 -9.71
CA TYR A 198 3.67 12.72 -10.07
C TYR A 198 3.57 13.82 -9.01
N THR A 199 3.01 14.95 -9.41
CA THR A 199 2.89 16.12 -8.53
C THR A 199 1.48 16.25 -7.98
N PHE A 200 1.41 16.56 -6.69
CA PHE A 200 0.18 16.82 -5.97
C PHE A 200 0.29 18.17 -5.27
N GLN A 201 -0.64 19.06 -5.57
CA GLN A 201 -0.71 20.38 -4.96
C GLN A 201 -1.95 20.43 -4.08
N THR A 202 -1.74 20.83 -2.83
CA THR A 202 -2.79 21.26 -1.92
C THR A 202 -2.76 22.79 -1.83
N ASN A 203 -3.73 23.37 -1.10
CA ASN A 203 -3.72 24.81 -0.82
C ASN A 203 -2.52 25.24 0.05
N LYS A 204 -1.83 24.29 0.69
CA LYS A 204 -0.72 24.54 1.61
C LYS A 204 0.62 24.24 0.96
N ASP A 205 0.71 23.12 0.26
CA ASP A 205 1.99 22.55 -0.17
C ASP A 205 1.94 21.94 -1.57
N PHE A 206 3.12 21.85 -2.18
CA PHE A 206 3.38 21.12 -3.41
C PHE A 206 4.27 19.91 -3.10
N GLN A 207 3.85 18.72 -3.53
CA GLN A 207 4.51 17.46 -3.23
C GLN A 207 4.77 16.68 -4.51
N THR A 208 5.94 16.05 -4.55
CA THR A 208 6.29 15.06 -5.59
C THR A 208 6.21 13.70 -4.95
N ASN A 209 5.31 12.85 -5.47
CA ASN A 209 5.07 11.52 -4.97
C ASN A 209 5.70 10.50 -5.90
N LEU A 210 6.36 9.50 -5.32
CA LEU A 210 6.87 8.34 -6.05
C LEU A 210 5.72 7.38 -6.31
N VAL A 211 5.63 6.88 -7.54
CA VAL A 211 4.70 5.81 -7.92
C VAL A 211 5.47 4.63 -8.49
N THR A 212 5.13 3.44 -8.03
CA THR A 212 5.65 2.17 -8.54
C THR A 212 4.49 1.38 -9.10
N LEU A 213 4.67 0.83 -10.30
CA LEU A 213 3.69 0.07 -11.05
C LEU A 213 4.25 -1.29 -11.41
N ASP A 214 3.37 -2.25 -11.68
CA ASP A 214 3.77 -3.59 -12.10
C ASP A 214 2.92 -4.07 -13.27
N LYS A 215 3.62 -4.47 -14.35
CA LYS A 215 3.04 -4.98 -15.59
C LYS A 215 2.16 -6.23 -15.39
N LYS A 216 2.32 -6.97 -14.29
CA LYS A 216 1.45 -8.12 -13.98
C LYS A 216 0.04 -7.73 -13.56
N TYR A 217 -0.22 -6.44 -13.30
CA TYR A 217 -1.50 -5.95 -12.80
C TYR A 217 -2.17 -5.02 -13.82
N ASN A 218 -3.49 -5.14 -13.91
CA ASN A 218 -4.33 -4.28 -14.74
C ASN A 218 -4.28 -2.81 -14.26
N ASN A 219 -4.32 -1.84 -15.19
CA ASN A 219 -4.23 -0.41 -14.88
C ASN A 219 -5.41 0.19 -14.09
N LYS A 220 -6.48 -0.59 -13.88
CA LYS A 220 -7.62 -0.25 -13.02
C LYS A 220 -7.37 -0.64 -11.55
N ILE A 221 -6.30 -1.40 -11.27
CA ILE A 221 -5.77 -1.61 -9.93
C ILE A 221 -4.95 -0.35 -9.57
N THR A 222 -5.64 0.64 -9.05
CA THR A 222 -5.10 1.92 -8.59
C THR A 222 -5.88 2.35 -7.35
N PRO A 223 -5.29 3.07 -6.39
CA PRO A 223 -6.05 3.75 -5.35
C PRO A 223 -6.95 4.86 -5.94
N ASP A 224 -7.43 5.80 -5.14
CA ASP A 224 -8.33 6.88 -5.59
C ASP A 224 -7.69 7.93 -6.54
N ILE A 225 -6.44 7.71 -6.97
CA ILE A 225 -5.72 8.55 -7.91
C ILE A 225 -5.89 8.01 -9.33
N ILE A 226 -6.19 8.91 -10.26
CA ILE A 226 -6.32 8.58 -11.69
C ILE A 226 -5.15 9.19 -12.45
N PHE A 227 -4.44 8.33 -13.18
CA PHE A 227 -3.34 8.72 -14.05
C PHE A 227 -3.80 8.75 -15.51
N SER A 228 -3.30 9.73 -16.28
CA SER A 228 -3.61 9.85 -17.71
C SER A 228 -2.77 8.94 -18.60
N ASN A 229 -1.65 8.45 -18.07
CA ASN A 229 -0.63 7.72 -18.82
C ASN A 229 -0.14 6.46 -18.09
N ASN A 230 -1.02 5.77 -17.34
CA ASN A 230 -0.69 4.49 -16.72
C ASN A 230 -1.21 3.28 -17.54
N ASP A 231 -0.27 2.44 -17.93
CA ASP A 231 -0.56 1.18 -18.63
C ASP A 231 -0.66 -0.01 -17.66
N PHE A 232 -0.19 0.17 -16.41
CA PHE A 232 -0.01 -0.87 -15.42
C PHE A 232 -0.73 -0.56 -14.10
N GLY A 233 -0.96 -1.60 -13.30
CA GLY A 233 -1.50 -1.48 -11.95
C GLY A 233 -0.48 -0.86 -11.01
N VAL A 234 -0.95 0.01 -10.12
CA VAL A 234 -0.14 0.70 -9.12
C VAL A 234 0.11 -0.23 -7.95
N ILE A 235 1.36 -0.52 -7.63
CA ILE A 235 1.71 -1.35 -6.45
C ILE A 235 2.09 -0.51 -5.24
N LYS A 236 2.58 0.71 -5.45
CA LYS A 236 3.00 1.59 -4.37
C LYS A 236 2.89 3.05 -4.77
N ILE A 237 2.43 3.88 -3.84
CA ILE A 237 2.59 5.34 -3.89
C ILE A 237 3.24 5.76 -2.58
N ALA A 238 4.35 6.48 -2.65
CA ALA A 238 5.00 7.06 -1.49
C ALA A 238 5.00 8.59 -1.61
N SER A 239 4.37 9.25 -0.64
CA SER A 239 4.41 10.69 -0.45
C SER A 239 5.35 11.04 0.71
N LEU A 240 5.46 12.34 1.03
CA LEU A 240 6.13 12.75 2.25
C LEU A 240 5.41 12.27 3.51
N PHE A 241 4.07 12.25 3.49
CA PHE A 241 3.21 12.05 4.66
C PHE A 241 2.80 10.60 4.90
N ASP A 242 2.71 9.83 3.83
CA ASP A 242 2.13 8.50 3.85
C ASP A 242 2.62 7.62 2.70
N THR A 243 2.41 6.33 2.86
CA THR A 243 2.72 5.32 1.85
C THR A 243 1.52 4.40 1.65
N ILE A 244 1.04 4.28 0.42
CA ILE A 244 -0.01 3.35 -0.01
C ILE A 244 0.65 2.15 -0.69
N THR A 245 0.38 0.93 -0.25
CA THR A 245 0.97 -0.31 -0.80
C THR A 245 -0.11 -1.32 -1.12
N LEU A 246 -0.03 -1.95 -2.31
CA LEU A 246 -0.91 -3.01 -2.73
C LEU A 246 -0.59 -4.30 -1.96
N ILE A 247 -1.59 -4.86 -1.29
CA ILE A 247 -1.45 -6.05 -0.44
C ILE A 247 -1.91 -7.31 -1.17
N SER A 248 -3.03 -7.25 -1.88
CA SER A 248 -3.59 -8.42 -2.57
C SER A 248 -4.38 -8.05 -3.80
N VAL A 249 -4.46 -9.00 -4.74
CA VAL A 249 -5.26 -8.93 -5.97
C VAL A 249 -5.86 -10.31 -6.23
N ILE A 250 -7.15 -10.34 -6.54
CA ILE A 250 -7.91 -11.54 -6.91
C ILE A 250 -8.70 -11.22 -8.17
N TYR A 251 -8.63 -12.10 -9.16
CA TYR A 251 -9.42 -12.02 -10.38
C TYR A 251 -10.57 -13.03 -10.28
N GLU A 252 -11.81 -12.59 -10.55
CA GLU A 252 -13.05 -13.38 -10.47
C GLU A 252 -13.78 -13.44 -11.81
#